data_AF-X0YIW3-F1
#
_entry.id   AF-X0YIW3-F1
#
_cell.length_a   1.000
_cell.length_b   1.000
_cell.length_c   1.000
_cell.angle_alpha   90.00
_cell.angle_beta   90.00
_cell.angle_gamma   90.00
#
_symmetry.space_group_name_H-M   'P 1'
#
loop_
_entity.id
_entity.type
_entity.pdbx_description
1 polymer ?
#
loop_
_entity_poly.entity_id
_entity_poly.type
_entity_poly.pdbx_seq_one_letter_code
_entity_poly.pdbx_strand_id
1 'polypeptide(L)'
;MNTGFYKLSRNKQKAIYGIGLAINDILFLGASYYAAYFIRFYTNLFAPSLVSYTIDERYVFYSLIYIGFSLIVFLLFGLYSFDKIYTGPKKYLKIVVSVVVSVFLTIGFGKLFEGYPFSRIWI
;
A
#
# COMPACT_ATOMS: atom_id res chain seq x y z
N MET A 1 -25.83 -25.72 -1.74
CA MET A 1 -24.60 -24.95 -1.41
C MET A 1 -25.00 -23.83 -0.46
N ASN A 2 -24.41 -23.82 0.74
CA ASN A 2 -24.83 -22.96 1.85
C ASN A 2 -23.88 -21.75 1.93
N THR A 3 -24.07 -20.74 1.08
CA THR A 3 -23.26 -19.52 1.09
C THR A 3 -23.78 -18.62 2.21
N GLY A 4 -23.45 -18.95 3.47
CA GLY A 4 -23.89 -18.26 4.69
C GLY A 4 -23.70 -16.72 4.70
N PHE A 5 -22.94 -16.18 3.74
CA PHE A 5 -22.79 -14.75 3.49
C PHE A 5 -24.12 -14.02 3.22
N TYR A 6 -25.05 -14.57 2.44
CA TYR A 6 -26.33 -13.90 2.15
C TYR A 6 -27.31 -13.91 3.32
N LYS A 7 -27.06 -14.71 4.37
CA LYS A 7 -27.85 -14.69 5.61
C LYS A 7 -27.42 -13.58 6.58
N LEU A 8 -26.29 -12.92 6.33
CA LEU A 8 -25.79 -11.84 7.19
C LEU A 8 -26.53 -10.53 6.92
N SER A 9 -26.65 -9.68 7.95
CA SER A 9 -27.20 -8.34 7.76
C SER A 9 -26.31 -7.51 6.82
N ARG A 10 -26.93 -6.60 6.06
CA ARG A 10 -26.24 -5.73 5.08
C ARG A 10 -25.02 -5.02 5.67
N ASN A 11 -25.10 -4.58 6.93
CA ASN A 11 -23.97 -3.92 7.61
C ASN A 11 -22.80 -4.87 7.89
N LYS A 12 -23.07 -6.14 8.25
CA LYS A 12 -22.03 -7.15 8.45
C LYS A 12 -21.33 -7.52 7.14
N GLN A 13 -22.09 -7.65 6.05
CA GLN A 13 -21.52 -7.89 4.72
C GLN A 13 -20.59 -6.75 4.29
N LYS A 14 -21.01 -5.50 4.49
CA LYS A 14 -20.17 -4.32 4.20
C LYS A 14 -18.88 -4.31 5.02
N ALA A 15 -18.96 -4.64 6.30
CA ALA A 15 -17.79 -4.71 7.17
C ALA A 15 -16.81 -5.81 6.70
N ILE A 16 -17.30 -7.02 6.42
CA ILE A 16 -16.46 -8.12 5.92
C ILE A 16 -15.80 -7.74 4.60
N TYR A 17 -16.54 -7.10 3.69
CA TYR A 17 -16.00 -6.65 2.42
C TYR A 17 -14.91 -5.58 2.61
N GLY A 18 -15.16 -4.57 3.46
CA GLY A 18 -14.17 -3.54 3.76
C GLY A 18 -12.90 -4.08 4.41
N ILE A 19 -13.04 -5.03 5.34
CA ILE A 19 -11.90 -5.74 5.95
C ILE A 19 -11.16 -6.56 4.89
N GLY A 20 -11.87 -7.27 4.01
CA GLY A 20 -11.27 -8.04 2.93
C GLY A 20 -10.45 -7.17 1.98
N LEU A 21 -10.95 -5.98 1.63
CA LEU A 21 -10.19 -5.00 0.86
C LEU A 21 -8.95 -4.51 1.60
N ALA A 22 -9.06 -4.17 2.88
CA ALA A 22 -7.91 -3.73 3.67
C ALA A 22 -6.81 -4.80 3.75
N ILE A 23 -7.19 -6.07 3.93
CA ILE A 23 -6.25 -7.20 3.90
C ILE A 23 -5.60 -7.32 2.52
N ASN A 24 -6.38 -7.19 1.44
CA ASN A 24 -5.85 -7.24 0.09
C ASN A 24 -4.83 -6.12 -0.16
N ASP A 25 -5.14 -4.90 0.24
CA ASP A 25 -4.23 -3.75 0.11
C ASP A 25 -2.94 -3.94 0.93
N ILE A 26 -3.03 -4.48 2.15
CA ILE A 26 -1.85 -4.84 2.95
C ILE A 26 -0.94 -5.82 2.20
N LEU A 27 -1.53 -6.88 1.63
CA LEU A 27 -0.78 -7.90 0.90
C LEU A 27 -0.15 -7.32 -0.38
N PHE A 28 -0.89 -6.51 -1.14
CA PHE A 28 -0.38 -5.89 -2.36
C PHE A 28 0.71 -4.86 -2.09
N LEU A 29 0.54 -4.02 -1.07
CA LEU A 29 1.57 -3.05 -0.66
C LEU A 29 2.81 -3.79 -0.15
N GLY A 30 2.65 -4.82 0.68
CA GLY A 30 3.75 -5.65 1.16
C GLY A 30 4.52 -6.31 0.02
N ALA A 31 3.82 -6.90 -0.95
CA ALA A 31 4.43 -7.46 -2.15
C ALA A 31 5.13 -6.39 -3.01
N SER A 32 4.58 -5.18 -3.09
CA SER A 32 5.19 -4.07 -3.83
C SER A 32 6.50 -3.59 -3.20
N TYR A 33 6.55 -3.44 -1.87
CA TYR A 33 7.80 -3.10 -1.18
C TYR A 33 8.81 -4.24 -1.24
N TYR A 34 8.36 -5.50 -1.14
CA TYR A 34 9.26 -6.64 -1.36
C TYR A 34 9.84 -6.64 -2.78
N ALA A 35 9.01 -6.40 -3.80
CA ALA A 35 9.47 -6.32 -5.18
C ALA A 35 10.45 -5.16 -5.40
N ALA A 36 10.18 -3.99 -4.80
CA ALA A 36 11.08 -2.85 -4.83
C ALA A 36 12.43 -3.17 -4.17
N TYR A 37 12.42 -3.87 -3.03
CA TYR A 37 13.62 -4.38 -2.36
C TYR A 37 14.41 -5.33 -3.27
N PHE A 38 13.72 -6.33 -3.82
CA PHE A 38 14.34 -7.33 -4.69
C PHE A 38 14.99 -6.67 -5.91
N ILE A 39 14.26 -5.80 -6.61
CA ILE A 39 14.77 -5.07 -7.76
C ILE A 39 16.00 -4.23 -7.37
N ARG A 40 15.99 -3.58 -6.21
CA ARG A 40 17.09 -2.70 -5.82
C ARG A 40 18.36 -3.45 -5.38
N PHE A 41 18.21 -4.51 -4.57
CA PHE A 41 19.35 -5.18 -3.90
C PHE A 41 19.79 -6.47 -4.56
N TYR A 42 18.89 -7.14 -5.30
CA TYR A 42 19.17 -8.42 -5.95
C TYR A 42 19.30 -8.29 -7.47
N THR A 43 19.02 -7.12 -8.04
CA THR A 43 19.26 -6.87 -9.46
C THR A 43 20.25 -5.73 -9.68
N ASN A 44 21.14 -5.89 -10.64
CA ASN A 44 22.12 -4.87 -11.03
C ASN A 44 21.49 -3.71 -11.84
N LEU A 45 20.16 -3.60 -11.88
CA LEU A 45 19.46 -2.62 -12.72
C LEU A 45 19.65 -1.18 -12.24
N PHE A 46 19.74 -0.96 -10.92
CA PHE A 46 19.73 0.39 -10.35
C PHE A 46 20.97 0.73 -9.49
N ALA A 47 21.73 -0.26 -9.02
CA ALA A 47 22.99 -0.05 -8.30
C ALA A 47 23.95 -1.23 -8.47
N PRO A 48 24.78 -1.24 -9.54
CA PRO A 48 25.67 -2.36 -9.88
C PRO A 48 26.71 -2.72 -8.80
N SER A 49 26.97 -1.83 -7.83
CA SER A 49 28.04 -1.98 -6.83
C SER A 49 27.55 -2.17 -5.39
N LEU A 50 26.24 -2.29 -5.16
CA LEU A 50 25.62 -2.38 -3.81
C LEU A 50 24.74 -3.62 -3.65
N VAL A 51 25.06 -4.71 -4.36
CA VAL A 51 24.33 -5.97 -4.21
C VAL A 51 24.52 -6.47 -2.77
N SER A 52 23.44 -6.41 -2.00
CA SER A 52 23.40 -6.83 -0.61
C SER A 52 22.38 -7.93 -0.45
N TYR A 53 22.84 -9.12 -0.08
CA TYR A 53 21.99 -10.30 0.09
C TYR A 53 21.38 -10.42 1.48
N THR A 54 21.67 -9.47 2.37
CA THR A 54 21.11 -9.40 3.72
C THR A 54 19.92 -8.45 3.75
N ILE A 55 18.86 -8.82 4.46
CA ILE A 55 17.68 -7.97 4.66
C ILE A 55 18.08 -6.75 5.50
N ASP A 56 17.91 -5.55 4.96
CA ASP A 56 18.12 -4.31 5.72
C ASP A 56 16.90 -4.07 6.65
N GLU A 57 17.15 -4.10 7.97
CA GLU A 57 16.12 -3.90 9.00
C GLU A 57 15.43 -2.52 8.89
N ARG A 58 16.16 -1.49 8.47
CA ARG A 58 15.62 -0.14 8.28
C ARG A 58 14.66 -0.11 7.11
N TYR A 59 14.99 -0.81 6.02
CA TYR A 59 14.08 -0.95 4.88
C TYR A 59 12.75 -1.59 5.30
N VAL A 60 12.81 -2.68 6.06
CA VAL A 60 11.61 -3.37 6.56
C VAL A 60 10.79 -2.44 7.47
N PHE A 61 11.44 -1.78 8.43
CA PHE A 61 10.77 -0.86 9.36
C PHE A 61 10.05 0.29 8.63
N TYR A 62 10.71 0.91 7.65
CA TYR A 62 10.10 2.01 6.89
C TYR A 62 9.01 1.53 5.94
N SER A 63 9.15 0.35 5.34
CA SER A 63 8.09 -0.26 4.54
C SER A 63 6.82 -0.45 5.35
N LEU A 64 6.92 -0.88 6.62
CA LEU A 64 5.77 -0.99 7.52
C LEU A 64 5.12 0.37 7.80
N ILE A 65 5.92 1.42 8.04
CA ILE A 65 5.42 2.79 8.23
C ILE A 65 4.66 3.26 6.98
N TYR A 66 5.23 3.06 5.78
CA TYR A 66 4.60 3.52 4.55
C TYR A 66 3.37 2.71 4.15
N ILE A 67 3.33 1.40 4.47
CA ILE A 67 2.12 0.59 4.37
C ILE A 67 1.05 1.20 5.27
N GLY A 68 1.33 1.40 6.56
CA GLY A 68 0.37 1.99 7.50
C GLY A 68 -0.12 3.37 7.04
N PHE A 69 0.79 4.21 6.56
CA PHE A 69 0.46 5.52 6.01
C PHE A 69 -0.44 5.44 4.78
N SER A 70 -0.15 4.54 3.84
CA SER A 70 -0.97 4.34 2.63
C SER A 70 -2.38 3.85 2.99
N LEU A 71 -2.51 2.95 3.97
CA LEU A 71 -3.80 2.49 4.45
C LEU A 71 -4.62 3.62 5.08
N ILE A 72 -3.97 4.55 5.80
CA ILE A 72 -4.64 5.75 6.34
C ILE A 72 -5.15 6.62 5.18
N VAL A 73 -4.34 6.85 4.15
CA VAL A 73 -4.78 7.59 2.96
C VAL A 73 -5.99 6.91 2.31
N PHE A 74 -5.93 5.59 2.09
CA PHE A 74 -7.04 4.84 1.50
C PHE A 74 -8.32 4.89 2.36
N LEU A 75 -8.17 4.88 3.69
CA LEU A 75 -9.27 5.05 4.62
C LEU A 75 -9.90 6.45 4.52
N LEU A 76 -9.08 7.51 4.44
CA LEU A 76 -9.55 8.89 4.28
C LEU A 76 -10.28 9.10 2.94
N PHE A 77 -9.81 8.44 1.88
CA PHE A 77 -10.52 8.38 0.60
C PHE A 77 -11.74 7.44 0.65
N GLY A 78 -11.99 6.74 1.77
CA GLY A 78 -13.16 5.90 1.97
C GLY A 78 -13.20 4.69 1.04
N LEU A 79 -12.04 4.16 0.65
CA LEU A 79 -11.92 3.03 -0.26
C LEU A 79 -12.44 1.73 0.36
N TYR A 80 -12.48 1.61 1.69
CA TYR A 80 -12.98 0.41 2.37
C TYR A 80 -14.51 0.39 2.55
N SER A 81 -15.24 1.35 1.96
CA SER A 81 -16.70 1.43 2.06
C SER A 81 -17.37 0.87 0.80
N PHE A 82 -18.08 -0.26 0.92
CA PHE A 82 -18.78 -0.90 -0.21
C PHE A 82 -19.73 0.06 -0.96
N ASP A 83 -20.51 0.88 -0.23
CA ASP A 83 -21.42 1.87 -0.85
C ASP A 83 -20.68 2.94 -1.67
N LYS A 84 -19.37 3.11 -1.41
CA LYS A 84 -18.53 4.12 -2.03
C LYS A 84 -17.72 3.60 -3.22
N ILE A 85 -17.73 2.31 -3.56
CA ILE A 85 -16.87 1.78 -4.63
C ILE A 85 -17.62 1.62 -5.96
N TYR A 86 -18.85 1.08 -5.95
CA TYR A 86 -19.50 0.58 -7.18
C TYR A 86 -20.55 1.49 -7.82
N THR A 87 -20.44 2.81 -7.67
CA THR A 87 -21.46 3.77 -8.15
C THR A 87 -20.89 4.87 -9.04
N GLY A 88 -20.28 4.45 -10.16
CA GLY A 88 -20.00 5.31 -11.33
C GLY A 88 -18.52 5.66 -11.59
N PRO A 89 -18.22 6.20 -12.79
CA PRO A 89 -16.85 6.45 -13.29
C PRO A 89 -16.01 7.39 -12.40
N LYS A 90 -16.64 8.40 -11.78
CA LYS A 90 -15.98 9.34 -10.86
C LYS A 90 -15.35 8.65 -9.65
N LYS A 91 -15.86 7.48 -9.24
CA LYS A 91 -15.34 6.74 -8.09
C LYS A 91 -14.12 5.87 -8.44
N TYR A 92 -14.00 5.41 -9.69
CA TYR A 92 -12.77 4.78 -10.19
C TYR A 92 -11.61 5.78 -10.23
N LEU A 93 -11.88 7.02 -10.64
CA LEU A 93 -10.90 8.10 -10.56
C LEU A 93 -10.41 8.30 -9.13
N LYS A 94 -11.30 8.16 -8.14
CA LYS A 94 -10.96 8.28 -6.71
C LYS A 94 -9.90 7.26 -6.28
N ILE A 95 -10.01 6.01 -6.76
CA ILE A 95 -9.04 4.94 -6.48
C ILE A 95 -7.66 5.32 -7.05
N VAL A 96 -7.62 5.74 -8.33
CA VAL A 96 -6.37 6.14 -8.98
C VAL A 96 -5.74 7.35 -8.26
N VAL A 97 -6.54 8.38 -7.97
CA VAL A 97 -6.07 9.58 -7.27
C VAL A 97 -5.56 9.24 -5.87
N SER A 98 -6.22 8.35 -5.12
CA SER A 98 -5.73 7.97 -3.79
C SER A 98 -4.38 7.27 -3.82
N VAL A 99 -4.12 6.42 -4.82
CA VAL A 99 -2.82 5.77 -5.00
C VAL A 99 -1.76 6.79 -5.41
N VAL A 100 -2.08 7.69 -6.34
CA VAL A 100 -1.15 8.74 -6.77
C VAL A 100 -0.81 9.65 -5.58
N VAL A 101 -1.80 10.07 -4.79
CA VAL A 101 -1.60 10.88 -3.58
C VAL A 101 -0.78 10.12 -2.54
N SER A 102 -1.03 8.83 -2.31
CA SER A 102 -0.23 8.05 -1.34
C SER A 102 1.24 7.97 -1.77
N VAL A 103 1.52 7.78 -3.07
CA VAL A 103 2.89 7.76 -3.61
C VAL A 103 3.58 9.12 -3.43
N PHE A 104 2.93 10.22 -3.81
CA PHE A 104 3.51 11.56 -3.65
C PHE A 104 3.78 11.91 -2.19
N LEU A 105 2.87 11.54 -1.29
CA LEU A 105 3.07 11.76 0.14
C LEU A 105 4.20 10.89 0.70
N THR A 106 4.32 9.62 0.29
CA THR A 106 5.46 8.76 0.65
C THR A 106 6.79 9.36 0.20
N ILE A 107 6.87 9.83 -1.05
CA ILE A 107 8.08 10.50 -1.58
C ILE A 107 8.36 11.79 -0.81
N GLY A 108 7.33 12.62 -0.59
CA GLY A 108 7.45 13.88 0.13
C GLY A 108 7.93 13.69 1.57
N PHE A 109 7.37 12.70 2.27
CA PHE A 109 7.79 12.31 3.61
C PHE A 109 9.24 11.80 3.61
N GLY A 110 9.61 10.96 2.63
CA GLY A 110 11.00 10.51 2.47
C GLY A 110 12.00 11.64 2.23
N LYS A 111 11.58 12.75 1.61
CA LYS A 111 12.42 13.94 1.38
C LYS A 111 12.49 14.87 2.60
N LEU A 112 11.37 15.16 3.25
CA LEU A 112 11.31 16.10 4.37
C LEU A 112 12.08 15.62 5.59
N PHE A 113 12.08 14.30 5.81
CA PHE A 113 12.90 13.69 6.83
C PHE A 113 14.27 13.38 6.22
N GLU A 114 15.08 14.39 5.89
CA GLU A 114 16.42 14.24 5.27
C GLU A 114 17.40 13.31 6.02
N GLY A 115 17.05 12.85 7.24
CA GLY A 115 17.72 11.76 7.96
C GLY A 115 17.24 10.33 7.61
N TYR A 116 16.22 10.17 6.78
CA TYR A 116 15.75 8.88 6.29
C TYR A 116 16.59 8.49 5.06
N PRO A 117 17.36 7.38 5.13
CA PRO A 117 18.32 7.02 4.08
C PRO A 117 17.68 6.78 2.71
N PHE A 118 16.35 6.66 2.62
CA PHE A 118 15.61 6.47 1.38
C PHE A 118 15.78 7.59 0.34
N SER A 119 16.05 8.84 0.74
CA SER A 119 16.23 9.93 -0.24
C SER A 119 17.57 9.86 -1.00
N ARG A 120 18.54 9.08 -0.53
CA ARG A 120 19.89 9.01 -1.13
C ARG A 120 20.31 7.62 -1.62
N ILE A 121 19.76 6.52 -1.09
CA ILE A 121 20.26 5.16 -1.40
C ILE A 121 19.15 4.18 -1.86
N TRP A 122 17.87 4.42 -1.58
CA TRP A 122 16.81 3.40 -1.69
C TRP A 122 15.61 3.78 -2.58
N ILE A 123 15.66 4.95 -3.25
CA ILE A 123 14.81 5.32 -4.40
C ILE A 123 15.67 5.29 -5.65
#